data_AF-A0A2E5VH96-F1
#
_entry.id   AF-A0A2E5VH96-F1
#
_cell.length_a   1.000
_cell.length_b   1.000
_cell.length_c   1.000
_cell.angle_alpha   90.00
_cell.angle_beta   90.00
_cell.angle_gamma   90.00
#
_symmetry.space_group_name_H-M   'P 1'
#
loop_
_entity.id
_entity.type
_entity.pdbx_description
1 polymer ?
#
loop_
_entity_poly.entity_id
_entity_poly.type
_entity_poly.pdbx_seq_one_letter_code
_entity_poly.pdbx_strand_id
1 'polypeptide(L)'
;MKFFTQFTDLFNSCDKAAGRKIQRTAVGKFEGLEDRVLMTAQVEMVGGELQIDGTDNSDVIEVSYADQAQTLVQAVVSNANGNVLAKEVFAANQVDFIDIEALGGDDFVRNNTRINSRQSGGNGEDVLIGGTGHDSLSGGSGNDAVFHGNVSSIDRDDGLVVVTGTGAKDRIFVQYKNNNEILITIKDANGNILDQEDYDTNCVQKVIVHGLEGNDNIFNSTHVVMEARGGNGNDFLRGGFAGDNLQGEFDRDSLSGYSGNDRIDGGSGDDVIWGGPGDDTIDAGAGNDTVYGEYLASGNYYTGNDVINGGSGNDRLYGGRGDDRINGDGGNDYIVGGRDDDVINGGSGHDILYGDRTNRNSFYAGDDVIHGNDGMDQLFGGRGDDRLFGDSGLYDRLFGDDGNDYLNGGAGTDYMYGGNDDDTLIGGTGRDFLYGMGGDDYLNGSCDGQRDFLSGGAGEDTFVDYYSYRVINFRLVRQYEEFLNDVVDGEDTRYAYWARRS
;
A
#
# COMPACT_ATOMS: atom_id res chain seq x y z
N MET A 1 1.87 34.28 -6.62
CA MET A 1 0.71 35.11 -7.04
C MET A 1 0.10 34.67 -8.38
N LYS A 2 -0.83 33.70 -8.36
CA LYS A 2 -1.99 33.52 -9.27
C LYS A 2 -2.71 32.17 -9.05
N PHE A 3 -2.84 31.76 -7.80
CA PHE A 3 -3.84 30.81 -7.33
C PHE A 3 -4.37 31.41 -6.02
N PHE A 4 -5.48 30.94 -5.48
CA PHE A 4 -6.13 31.46 -4.26
C PHE A 4 -7.02 32.68 -4.48
N THR A 5 -8.21 32.42 -5.02
CA THR A 5 -9.39 33.23 -4.70
C THR A 5 -10.62 32.33 -4.75
N GLN A 6 -10.80 31.54 -3.70
CA GLN A 6 -12.07 30.95 -3.26
C GLN A 6 -11.71 29.96 -2.15
N PHE A 7 -11.96 30.27 -0.87
CA PHE A 7 -12.23 29.34 0.24
C PHE A 7 -12.26 30.17 1.54
N THR A 8 -13.30 31.01 1.72
CA THR A 8 -13.39 31.95 2.87
C THR A 8 -14.44 31.61 3.93
N ASP A 9 -15.25 30.55 3.83
CA ASP A 9 -16.46 30.47 4.66
C ASP A 9 -16.56 29.29 5.65
N LEU A 10 -15.45 28.82 6.25
CA LEU A 10 -15.53 27.82 7.35
C LEU A 10 -14.62 28.03 8.58
N PHE A 11 -13.83 29.10 8.66
CA PHE A 11 -12.67 29.14 9.58
C PHE A 11 -12.88 29.79 10.97
N ASN A 12 -14.13 30.01 11.41
CA ASN A 12 -14.41 30.73 12.67
C ASN A 12 -14.67 29.85 13.91
N SER A 13 -14.44 28.52 13.86
CA SER A 13 -14.74 27.63 15.01
C SER A 13 -13.55 27.06 15.78
N CYS A 14 -12.33 27.01 15.22
CA CYS A 14 -11.18 26.40 15.91
C CYS A 14 -10.67 27.23 17.10
N ASP A 15 -10.74 28.56 17.02
CA ASP A 15 -10.16 29.46 18.02
C ASP A 15 -10.97 29.54 19.34
N LYS A 16 -12.20 28.99 19.37
CA LYS A 16 -13.10 29.06 20.54
C LYS A 16 -13.15 27.78 21.38
N ALA A 17 -12.68 26.65 20.88
CA ALA A 17 -12.82 25.37 21.56
C ALA A 17 -11.69 25.08 22.57
N ALA A 18 -10.53 25.74 22.44
CA ALA A 18 -9.32 25.41 23.20
C ALA A 18 -9.37 25.73 24.70
N GLY A 19 -10.36 26.49 25.21
CA GLY A 19 -10.76 26.55 26.64
C GLY A 19 -9.68 26.84 27.73
N ARG A 20 -8.40 26.98 27.38
CA ARG A 20 -7.31 27.30 28.30
C ARG A 20 -7.20 28.80 28.39
N LYS A 21 -7.74 29.33 29.48
CA LYS A 21 -7.38 30.65 29.98
C LYS A 21 -5.86 30.69 30.20
N ILE A 22 -5.12 31.23 29.24
CA ILE A 22 -3.90 31.94 29.57
C ILE A 22 -4.35 33.03 30.54
N GLN A 23 -3.95 32.95 31.80
CA GLN A 23 -4.13 34.04 32.75
C GLN A 23 -3.29 35.22 32.25
N ARG A 24 -3.85 36.01 31.33
CA ARG A 24 -3.40 37.37 31.13
C ARG A 24 -3.79 38.13 32.39
N THR A 25 -2.80 38.41 33.24
CA THR A 25 -2.93 39.44 34.28
C THR A 25 -3.40 40.70 33.57
N ALA A 26 -4.67 41.05 33.74
CA ALA A 26 -5.29 42.18 33.12
C ALA A 26 -4.62 43.46 33.62
N VAL A 27 -3.71 44.03 32.83
CA VAL A 27 -3.39 45.45 32.93
C VAL A 27 -4.53 46.19 32.24
N GLY A 28 -5.04 47.22 32.94
CA GLY A 28 -6.37 47.77 32.76
C GLY A 28 -6.74 48.22 31.35
N LYS A 29 -8.06 48.18 31.09
CA LYS A 29 -8.72 48.79 29.94
C LYS A 29 -8.20 50.21 29.69
N PHE A 30 -7.62 50.43 28.52
CA PHE A 30 -7.65 51.72 27.85
C PHE A 30 -8.58 51.58 26.64
N GLU A 31 -9.78 52.14 26.77
CA GLU A 31 -10.61 52.48 25.61
C GLU A 31 -10.09 53.81 25.07
N GLY A 32 -9.45 53.79 23.90
CA GLY A 32 -8.95 54.98 23.22
C GLY A 32 -7.91 54.60 22.15
N LEU A 33 -7.94 55.28 21.02
CA LEU A 33 -7.02 55.12 19.87
C LEU A 33 -5.52 55.10 20.27
N GLU A 34 -4.66 54.48 19.42
CA GLU A 34 -3.17 54.31 19.53
C GLU A 34 -2.78 52.93 20.12
N ASP A 35 -1.91 52.05 19.59
CA ASP A 35 -0.75 52.08 18.70
C ASP A 35 -0.69 50.75 17.90
N ARG A 36 -0.38 50.77 16.59
CA ARG A 36 0.31 49.61 16.00
C ARG A 36 1.75 49.72 16.48
N VAL A 37 2.10 49.01 17.55
CA VAL A 37 3.50 48.82 17.91
C VAL A 37 4.11 48.04 16.77
N LEU A 38 4.84 48.73 15.88
CA LEU A 38 5.74 48.06 14.95
C LEU A 38 6.75 47.30 15.82
N MET A 39 6.61 45.98 15.93
CA MET A 39 7.64 45.16 16.54
C MET A 39 8.90 45.29 15.67
N THR A 40 9.98 45.73 16.30
CA THR A 40 11.29 45.85 15.65
C THR A 40 12.03 44.54 15.82
N ALA A 41 12.64 44.02 14.76
CA ALA A 41 13.43 42.80 14.84
C ALA A 41 14.50 42.87 15.95
N GLN A 42 14.67 41.80 16.70
CA GLN A 42 15.64 41.70 17.81
C GLN A 42 16.45 40.41 17.73
N VAL A 43 17.70 40.48 18.20
CA VAL A 43 18.57 39.32 18.39
C VAL A 43 19.29 39.52 19.71
N GLU A 44 19.06 38.65 20.69
CA GLU A 44 19.69 38.77 22.01
C GLU A 44 20.04 37.43 22.65
N MET A 45 20.96 37.45 23.61
CA MET A 45 21.35 36.28 24.40
C MET A 45 20.79 36.39 25.82
N VAL A 46 19.95 35.43 26.21
CA VAL A 46 19.33 35.36 27.54
C VAL A 46 19.64 34.01 28.17
N GLY A 47 20.55 33.99 29.14
CA GLY A 47 20.79 32.78 29.95
C GLY A 47 21.31 31.54 29.19
N GLY A 48 21.95 31.73 28.03
CA GLY A 48 22.44 30.65 27.16
C GLY A 48 21.54 30.39 25.94
N GLU A 49 20.35 31.00 25.91
CA GLU A 49 19.42 30.96 24.80
C GLU A 49 19.65 32.16 23.87
N LEU A 50 19.73 31.90 22.56
CA LEU A 50 19.75 32.92 21.51
C LEU A 50 18.32 33.19 21.06
N GLN A 51 17.75 34.30 21.50
CA GLN A 51 16.38 34.73 21.16
C GLN A 51 16.40 35.64 19.93
N ILE A 52 15.55 35.35 18.96
CA ILE A 52 15.48 36.04 17.68
C ILE A 52 14.01 36.34 17.36
N ASP A 53 13.67 37.62 17.35
CA ASP A 53 12.33 38.10 17.00
C ASP A 53 12.36 38.78 15.63
N GLY A 54 11.42 38.40 14.77
CA GLY A 54 11.10 39.04 13.49
C GLY A 54 10.29 40.32 13.66
N THR A 55 9.53 40.68 12.64
CA THR A 55 8.64 41.84 12.58
C THR A 55 7.23 41.42 12.15
N ASP A 56 6.28 42.34 12.16
CA ASP A 56 4.94 42.07 11.61
C ASP A 56 4.89 42.03 10.05
N ASN A 57 6.05 41.98 9.37
CA ASN A 57 6.12 41.84 7.90
C ASN A 57 7.08 40.71 7.52
N SER A 58 6.93 40.22 6.28
CA SER A 58 7.83 39.22 5.69
C SER A 58 9.32 39.51 5.91
N ASP A 59 9.95 38.60 6.64
CA ASP A 59 11.32 38.58 7.06
C ASP A 59 12.07 37.34 6.56
N VAL A 60 13.39 37.45 6.55
CA VAL A 60 14.35 36.37 6.30
C VAL A 60 15.25 36.29 7.52
N ILE A 61 15.08 35.22 8.30
CA ILE A 61 15.82 34.95 9.52
C ILE A 61 16.79 33.80 9.26
N GLU A 62 18.09 34.06 9.35
CA GLU A 62 19.12 33.05 9.15
C GLU A 62 20.07 32.95 10.35
N VAL A 63 20.22 31.74 10.88
CA VAL A 63 21.23 31.39 11.89
C VAL A 63 22.25 30.43 11.29
N SER A 64 23.53 30.74 11.38
CA SER A 64 24.60 29.93 10.77
C SER A 64 25.93 30.05 11.51
N TYR A 65 26.86 29.12 11.27
CA TYR A 65 28.24 29.29 11.74
C TYR A 65 28.96 30.35 10.92
N ALA A 66 29.57 31.33 11.60
CA ALA A 66 30.29 32.43 10.96
C ALA A 66 31.73 32.05 10.52
N ASP A 67 32.21 30.88 10.94
CA ASP A 67 33.55 30.38 10.66
C ASP A 67 33.55 28.87 10.38
N GLN A 68 34.55 28.40 9.62
CA GLN A 68 34.66 26.98 9.27
C GLN A 68 34.99 26.08 10.47
N ALA A 69 35.52 26.65 11.55
CA ALA A 69 35.79 25.91 12.78
C ALA A 69 34.56 25.80 13.70
N GLN A 70 33.41 26.35 13.30
CA GLN A 70 32.14 26.32 14.05
C GLN A 70 32.27 26.89 15.47
N THR A 71 33.12 27.90 15.66
CA THR A 71 33.37 28.54 16.95
C THR A 71 32.52 29.79 17.18
N LEU A 72 31.91 30.32 16.10
CA LEU A 72 31.06 31.50 16.13
C LEU A 72 29.72 31.21 15.46
N VAL A 73 28.63 31.62 16.11
CA VAL A 73 27.26 31.57 15.56
C VAL A 73 26.83 32.99 15.22
N GLN A 74 26.27 33.17 14.03
CA GLN A 74 25.72 34.43 13.54
C GLN A 74 24.22 34.28 13.33
N ALA A 75 23.45 35.24 13.83
CA ALA A 75 22.03 35.38 13.54
C ALA A 75 21.80 36.69 12.77
N VAL A 76 20.99 36.63 11.71
CA VAL A 76 20.65 37.76 10.85
C VAL A 76 19.14 37.75 10.60
N VAL A 77 18.48 38.88 10.85
CA VAL A 77 17.10 39.16 10.44
C VAL A 77 17.13 40.22 9.36
N SER A 78 16.50 39.96 8.22
CA SER A 78 16.42 40.89 7.08
C SER A 78 14.99 40.98 6.59
N ASN A 79 14.56 42.13 6.06
CA ASN A 79 13.24 42.21 5.41
C ASN A 79 13.23 41.49 4.05
N ALA A 80 12.04 41.31 3.46
CA ALA A 80 11.84 40.72 2.13
C ALA A 80 12.64 41.37 0.97
N ASN A 81 13.15 42.59 1.13
CA ASN A 81 14.03 43.26 0.15
C ASN A 81 15.53 43.01 0.39
N GLY A 82 15.89 42.17 1.37
CA GLY A 82 17.26 41.85 1.75
C GLY A 82 17.96 42.91 2.59
N ASN A 83 17.25 43.87 3.18
CA ASN A 83 17.86 44.84 4.08
C ASN A 83 17.93 44.25 5.49
N VAL A 84 19.12 44.22 6.08
CA VAL A 84 19.35 43.72 7.44
C VAL A 84 18.67 44.63 8.46
N LEU A 85 17.81 44.04 9.29
CA LEU A 85 17.10 44.69 10.39
C LEU A 85 17.83 44.48 11.72
N ALA A 86 18.30 43.25 11.97
CA ALA A 86 19.09 42.89 13.14
C ALA A 86 20.19 41.88 12.77
N LYS A 87 21.36 41.98 13.43
CA LYS A 87 22.48 41.07 13.20
C LYS A 87 23.41 41.04 14.40
N GLU A 88 23.66 39.84 14.92
CA GLU A 88 24.60 39.62 16.03
C GLU A 88 25.47 38.37 15.80
N VAL A 89 26.59 38.30 16.51
CA VAL A 89 27.53 37.17 16.46
C VAL A 89 27.96 36.80 17.88
N PHE A 90 27.82 35.52 18.22
CA PHE A 90 28.13 34.97 19.54
C PHE A 90 29.14 33.83 19.44
N ALA A 91 29.83 33.54 20.55
CA ALA A 91 30.66 32.35 20.63
C ALA A 91 29.76 31.11 20.71
N ALA A 92 30.00 30.10 19.86
CA ALA A 92 29.15 28.92 19.76
C ALA A 92 29.02 28.15 21.08
N ASN A 93 30.05 28.19 21.93
CA ASN A 93 30.04 27.56 23.26
C ASN A 93 29.24 28.34 24.32
N GLN A 94 28.60 29.45 23.95
CA GLN A 94 27.70 30.22 24.81
C GLN A 94 26.24 30.08 24.38
N VAL A 95 25.96 29.41 23.26
CA VAL A 95 24.61 29.22 22.70
C VAL A 95 24.20 27.77 22.92
N ASP A 96 23.42 27.55 23.97
CA ASP A 96 22.91 26.23 24.34
C ASP A 96 21.63 25.87 23.54
N PHE A 97 20.84 26.89 23.19
CA PHE A 97 19.55 26.77 22.49
C PHE A 97 19.28 28.01 21.63
N ILE A 98 18.49 27.88 20.58
CA ILE A 98 18.05 28.99 19.71
C ILE A 98 16.52 29.07 19.76
N ASP A 99 15.94 30.24 20.01
CA ASP A 99 14.49 30.46 19.95
C ASP A 99 14.19 31.55 18.92
N ILE A 100 13.34 31.25 17.94
CA ILE A 100 13.01 32.15 16.82
C ILE A 100 11.50 32.36 16.75
N GLU A 101 11.06 33.62 16.78
CA GLU A 101 9.67 34.01 16.54
C GLU A 101 9.60 35.01 15.38
N ALA A 102 9.14 34.58 14.18
CA ALA A 102 9.10 35.44 13.00
C ALA A 102 7.91 36.45 13.00
N LEU A 103 6.90 36.21 13.84
CA LEU A 103 5.74 37.05 14.15
C LEU A 103 4.67 37.13 13.05
N GLY A 104 4.90 37.80 11.92
CA GLY A 104 3.89 37.83 10.86
C GLY A 104 4.33 38.42 9.52
N GLY A 105 3.52 38.19 8.49
CA GLY A 105 3.95 38.25 7.10
C GLY A 105 4.46 36.87 6.64
N ASP A 106 4.74 36.72 5.35
CA ASP A 106 5.28 35.46 4.79
C ASP A 106 6.80 35.40 5.05
N ASP A 107 7.24 34.58 6.00
CA ASP A 107 8.60 34.57 6.53
C ASP A 107 9.45 33.41 6.01
N PHE A 108 10.77 33.58 5.97
CA PHE A 108 11.74 32.51 5.70
C PHE A 108 12.70 32.39 6.87
N VAL A 109 12.61 31.32 7.64
CA VAL A 109 13.48 31.02 8.79
C VAL A 109 14.37 29.84 8.48
N ARG A 110 15.67 29.96 8.78
CA ARG A 110 16.64 28.90 8.56
C ARG A 110 17.70 28.84 9.64
N ASN A 111 17.80 27.69 10.30
CA ASN A 111 18.91 27.33 11.18
C ASN A 111 19.86 26.37 10.45
N ASN A 112 21.06 26.82 10.13
CA ASN A 112 22.14 26.03 9.51
C ASN A 112 23.18 25.55 10.54
N THR A 113 22.78 25.37 11.80
CA THR A 113 23.69 24.94 12.88
C THR A 113 23.35 23.52 13.37
N ARG A 114 24.14 23.03 14.33
CA ARG A 114 23.86 21.78 15.06
C ARG A 114 23.16 22.02 16.39
N ILE A 115 22.79 23.27 16.67
CA ILE A 115 22.22 23.69 17.94
C ILE A 115 20.72 23.52 17.85
N ASN A 116 20.15 22.88 18.88
CA ASN A 116 18.71 22.71 19.04
C ASN A 116 18.01 24.06 18.97
N SER A 117 16.92 24.12 18.21
CA SER A 117 16.16 25.34 18.04
C SER A 117 14.67 25.15 18.25
N ARG A 118 14.00 26.22 18.66
CA ARG A 118 12.56 26.40 18.48
C ARG A 118 12.35 27.49 17.45
N GLN A 119 11.47 27.26 16.48
CA GLN A 119 11.13 28.25 15.45
C GLN A 119 9.62 28.36 15.31
N SER A 120 9.11 29.58 15.26
CA SER A 120 7.70 29.92 15.03
C SER A 120 7.60 30.86 13.83
N GLY A 121 6.83 30.51 12.80
CA GLY A 121 6.57 31.37 11.64
C GLY A 121 5.60 32.52 11.99
N GLY A 122 4.55 32.23 12.75
CA GLY A 122 3.65 33.28 13.24
C GLY A 122 2.40 33.41 12.38
N ASN A 123 2.18 34.52 11.66
CA ASN A 123 1.03 34.65 10.75
C ASN A 123 1.51 34.91 9.31
N GLY A 124 1.24 34.05 8.36
CA GLY A 124 1.68 34.22 6.98
C GLY A 124 1.80 32.89 6.26
N GLU A 125 2.32 32.90 5.04
CA GLU A 125 2.81 31.67 4.40
C GLU A 125 4.33 31.57 4.64
N ASP A 126 4.72 30.81 5.66
CA ASP A 126 6.07 30.77 6.19
C ASP A 126 6.88 29.58 5.68
N VAL A 127 8.21 29.70 5.67
CA VAL A 127 9.13 28.59 5.37
C VAL A 127 10.12 28.45 6.51
N LEU A 128 10.07 27.34 7.25
CA LEU A 128 10.96 27.09 8.38
C LEU A 128 11.93 25.97 8.04
N ILE A 129 13.22 26.15 8.32
CA ILE A 129 14.26 25.15 8.06
C ILE A 129 15.06 24.90 9.33
N GLY A 130 14.95 23.70 9.88
CA GLY A 130 15.73 23.18 10.99
C GLY A 130 17.17 22.85 10.57
N GLY A 131 18.07 22.91 11.54
CA GLY A 131 19.45 22.48 11.39
C GLY A 131 19.59 20.97 11.57
N THR A 132 20.78 20.52 11.97
CA THR A 132 21.00 19.11 12.34
C THR A 132 20.88 18.89 13.85
N GLY A 133 20.26 19.83 14.57
CA GLY A 133 19.97 19.72 15.99
C GLY A 133 18.60 19.09 16.24
N HIS A 134 18.21 18.94 17.50
CA HIS A 134 16.83 18.63 17.85
C HIS A 134 16.01 19.91 17.78
N ASP A 135 15.26 20.08 16.70
CA ASP A 135 14.52 21.30 16.40
C ASP A 135 13.01 21.12 16.59
N SER A 136 12.35 22.15 17.11
CA SER A 136 10.90 22.27 17.23
C SER A 136 10.43 23.42 16.35
N LEU A 137 9.86 23.12 15.19
CA LEU A 137 9.40 24.14 14.23
C LEU A 137 7.86 24.16 14.22
N SER A 138 7.26 25.35 14.14
CA SER A 138 5.82 25.55 14.05
C SER A 138 5.53 26.67 13.05
N GLY A 139 4.86 26.36 11.94
CA GLY A 139 4.49 27.35 10.92
C GLY A 139 3.66 28.50 11.52
N GLY A 140 2.57 28.15 12.21
CA GLY A 140 1.72 29.14 12.85
C GLY A 140 0.39 29.25 12.12
N SER A 141 0.04 30.42 11.61
CA SER A 141 -1.23 30.68 10.94
C SER A 141 -1.01 31.02 9.47
N GLY A 142 -1.41 30.13 8.57
CA GLY A 142 -1.38 30.31 7.11
C GLY A 142 -0.84 29.06 6.44
N ASN A 143 -0.41 29.14 5.17
CA ASN A 143 0.08 27.96 4.44
C ASN A 143 1.61 27.88 4.56
N ASP A 144 2.09 27.12 5.53
CA ASP A 144 3.51 27.09 5.87
C ASP A 144 4.24 25.88 5.22
N ALA A 145 5.57 25.94 5.17
CA ALA A 145 6.43 24.89 4.64
C ALA A 145 7.62 24.66 5.60
N VAL A 146 7.56 23.55 6.34
CA VAL A 146 8.51 23.26 7.41
C VAL A 146 9.45 22.11 7.00
N PHE A 147 10.76 22.35 7.05
CA PHE A 147 11.82 21.41 6.67
C PHE A 147 12.76 21.18 7.84
N HIS A 148 12.60 20.06 8.53
CA HIS A 148 13.54 19.65 9.55
C HIS A 148 14.78 19.07 8.87
N GLY A 149 15.99 19.41 9.33
CA GLY A 149 17.17 18.63 8.96
C GLY A 149 17.08 17.20 9.54
N ASN A 150 18.19 16.46 9.54
CA ASN A 150 18.22 15.08 10.05
C ASN A 150 17.88 15.04 11.56
N VAL A 151 16.59 14.92 11.93
CA VAL A 151 15.97 14.32 13.15
C VAL A 151 14.58 14.96 13.43
N SER A 152 13.61 14.07 13.71
CA SER A 152 12.25 14.23 14.27
C SER A 152 11.65 15.61 14.55
N SER A 153 10.46 15.80 13.99
CA SER A 153 9.51 16.84 14.35
C SER A 153 8.10 16.29 14.42
N ILE A 154 7.17 17.06 14.98
CA ILE A 154 5.74 16.78 14.90
C ILE A 154 5.01 18.11 14.68
N ASP A 155 4.60 18.36 13.43
CA ASP A 155 4.00 19.63 13.00
C ASP A 155 2.52 19.77 13.42
N ARG A 156 2.05 21.01 13.64
CA ARG A 156 0.64 21.37 13.88
C ARG A 156 0.07 22.16 12.70
N ASP A 157 0.23 21.66 11.50
CA ASP A 157 -0.43 22.24 10.33
C ASP A 157 -1.80 21.58 10.13
N ASP A 158 -2.84 22.36 9.85
CA ASP A 158 -3.93 22.12 8.88
C ASP A 158 -4.54 20.71 8.67
N GLY A 159 -4.37 19.78 9.59
CA GLY A 159 -4.64 18.37 9.35
C GLY A 159 -3.40 17.52 9.15
N LEU A 160 -2.20 18.04 8.94
CA LEU A 160 -1.02 17.28 8.57
C LEU A 160 0.07 17.32 9.65
N VAL A 161 0.53 16.14 10.06
CA VAL A 161 1.62 15.99 11.03
C VAL A 161 2.77 15.23 10.37
N VAL A 162 3.96 15.82 10.26
CA VAL A 162 5.14 15.13 9.68
C VAL A 162 6.11 14.71 10.77
N VAL A 163 6.44 13.42 10.80
CA VAL A 163 7.36 12.76 11.75
C VAL A 163 8.53 12.13 10.99
N THR A 164 9.74 12.54 11.30
CA THR A 164 10.96 11.93 10.73
C THR A 164 11.72 11.14 11.80
N GLY A 165 12.22 9.96 11.43
CA GLY A 165 13.09 9.14 12.24
C GLY A 165 14.39 9.85 12.62
N THR A 166 15.06 9.31 13.63
CA THR A 166 16.28 9.83 14.22
C THR A 166 17.50 8.95 13.92
N GLY A 167 17.31 7.75 13.34
CA GLY A 167 18.37 6.86 12.90
C GLY A 167 18.00 5.38 12.99
N ALA A 168 19.00 4.50 13.13
CA ALA A 168 18.95 3.05 12.87
C ALA A 168 17.80 2.18 13.47
N LYS A 169 16.97 2.66 14.41
CA LYS A 169 15.88 1.89 15.09
C LYS A 169 14.91 2.82 15.82
N ASP A 170 14.03 3.47 15.09
CA ASP A 170 12.99 4.33 15.64
C ASP A 170 11.73 3.55 16.01
N ARG A 171 11.05 4.04 17.04
CA ARG A 171 9.73 3.54 17.41
C ARG A 171 8.75 4.68 17.52
N ILE A 172 7.82 4.72 16.59
CA ILE A 172 6.88 5.82 16.40
C ILE A 172 5.48 5.29 16.64
N PHE A 173 4.76 5.92 17.56
CA PHE A 173 3.40 5.52 17.95
C PHE A 173 2.45 6.69 17.76
N VAL A 174 1.38 6.50 17.00
CA VAL A 174 0.23 7.40 16.86
C VAL A 174 -0.97 6.74 17.53
N GLN A 175 -1.42 7.29 18.67
CA GLN A 175 -2.42 6.62 19.53
C GLN A 175 -3.47 7.58 20.05
N TYR A 176 -4.70 7.12 20.29
CA TYR A 176 -5.66 7.93 21.04
C TYR A 176 -5.18 8.11 22.49
N LYS A 177 -5.08 9.37 22.91
CA LYS A 177 -4.98 9.72 24.33
C LYS A 177 -6.34 9.73 24.99
N ASN A 178 -7.33 10.24 24.26
CA ASN A 178 -8.75 10.25 24.60
C ASN A 178 -9.56 10.41 23.30
N ASN A 179 -10.89 10.58 23.43
CA ASN A 179 -11.78 10.61 22.27
C ASN A 179 -11.53 11.78 21.29
N ASN A 180 -10.87 12.85 21.74
CA ASN A 180 -10.66 14.06 20.95
C ASN A 180 -9.18 14.40 20.76
N GLU A 181 -8.27 13.59 21.30
CA GLU A 181 -6.84 13.87 21.22
C GLU A 181 -6.06 12.60 20.87
N ILE A 182 -5.14 12.72 19.91
CA ILE A 182 -4.09 11.74 19.67
C ILE A 182 -2.81 12.16 20.38
N LEU A 183 -2.00 11.17 20.73
CA LEU A 183 -0.66 11.30 21.23
C LEU A 183 0.29 10.67 20.21
N ILE A 184 1.26 11.44 19.76
CA ILE A 184 2.35 10.93 18.94
C ILE A 184 3.58 10.81 19.83
N THR A 185 4.22 9.65 19.84
CA THR A 185 5.40 9.38 20.66
C THR A 185 6.50 8.77 19.81
N ILE A 186 7.69 9.37 19.88
CA ILE A 186 8.91 8.89 19.25
C ILE A 186 9.81 8.36 20.36
N LYS A 187 10.28 7.12 20.22
CA LYS A 187 11.17 6.48 21.18
C LYS A 187 12.43 5.96 20.52
N ASP A 188 13.52 5.98 21.26
CA ASP A 188 14.76 5.31 20.87
C ASP A 188 14.64 3.77 20.93
N ALA A 189 15.67 3.08 20.49
CA ALA A 189 15.79 1.61 20.53
C ALA A 189 15.67 1.02 21.96
N ASN A 190 15.98 1.79 23.01
CA ASN A 190 15.95 1.34 24.41
C ASN A 190 14.60 1.59 25.10
N GLY A 191 13.77 2.47 24.55
CA GLY A 191 12.40 2.75 24.97
C GLY A 191 12.25 4.10 25.64
N ASN A 192 13.32 4.90 25.62
CA ASN A 192 13.30 6.26 26.10
C ASN A 192 12.54 7.11 25.09
N ILE A 193 11.67 7.99 25.60
CA ILE A 193 10.94 8.94 24.78
C ILE A 193 11.93 10.01 24.32
N LEU A 194 12.05 10.16 23.01
CA LEU A 194 12.81 11.23 22.35
C LEU A 194 11.93 12.46 22.18
N ASP A 195 10.69 12.25 21.73
CA ASP A 195 9.69 13.29 21.57
C ASP A 195 8.28 12.76 21.81
N GLN A 196 7.39 13.62 22.28
CA GLN A 196 5.99 13.28 22.55
C GLN A 196 5.10 14.52 22.55
N GLU A 197 4.08 14.53 21.68
CA GLU A 197 3.13 15.63 21.56
C GLU A 197 1.66 15.18 21.47
N ASP A 198 0.75 16.05 21.92
CA ASP A 198 -0.70 15.88 21.88
C ASP A 198 -1.34 16.70 20.75
N TYR A 199 -2.26 16.13 19.98
CA TYR A 199 -3.00 16.79 18.90
C TYR A 199 -4.50 16.55 19.01
N ASP A 200 -5.32 17.56 18.68
CA ASP A 200 -6.78 17.38 18.58
C ASP A 200 -7.12 16.58 17.33
N THR A 201 -7.90 15.50 17.47
CA THR A 201 -8.30 14.61 16.36
C THR A 201 -9.12 15.33 15.28
N ASN A 202 -9.80 16.43 15.62
CA ASN A 202 -10.56 17.21 14.64
C ASN A 202 -9.65 18.10 13.77
N CYS A 203 -8.41 18.28 14.20
CA CYS A 203 -7.41 19.11 13.54
C CYS A 203 -6.34 18.29 12.84
N VAL A 204 -6.33 16.96 12.97
CA VAL A 204 -5.37 16.07 12.27
C VAL A 204 -6.13 15.17 11.30
N GLN A 205 -5.91 15.40 10.01
CA GLN A 205 -6.40 14.64 8.87
C GLN A 205 -5.46 13.49 8.50
N LYS A 206 -4.14 13.70 8.57
CA LYS A 206 -3.07 12.78 8.16
C LYS A 206 -1.82 12.93 9.02
N VAL A 207 -1.13 11.83 9.29
CA VAL A 207 0.24 11.78 9.81
C VAL A 207 1.17 11.18 8.75
N ILE A 208 2.25 11.88 8.40
CA ILE A 208 3.33 11.37 7.56
C ILE A 208 4.48 10.92 8.46
N VAL A 209 5.02 9.73 8.23
CA VAL A 209 6.14 9.16 8.98
C VAL A 209 7.23 8.68 8.02
N HIS A 210 8.48 9.11 8.23
CA HIS A 210 9.64 8.61 7.49
C HIS A 210 10.62 7.93 8.46
N GLY A 211 10.84 6.61 8.37
CA GLY A 211 11.75 5.85 9.22
C GLY A 211 13.25 6.12 8.96
N LEU A 212 13.63 6.18 7.68
CA LEU A 212 14.99 6.46 7.16
C LEU A 212 15.91 5.24 7.11
N GLU A 213 16.80 5.07 8.09
CA GLU A 213 17.77 3.96 8.10
C GLU A 213 17.51 3.06 9.31
N GLY A 214 17.74 1.76 9.11
CA GLY A 214 17.68 0.70 10.10
C GLY A 214 16.26 0.22 10.40
N ASN A 215 16.10 -0.58 11.46
CA ASN A 215 14.87 -1.34 11.68
C ASN A 215 13.88 -0.57 12.55
N ASP A 216 12.89 0.00 11.91
CA ASP A 216 11.90 0.89 12.50
C ASP A 216 10.61 0.16 12.88
N ASN A 217 9.89 0.73 13.85
CA ASN A 217 8.53 0.28 14.14
C ASN A 217 7.58 1.48 14.20
N ILE A 218 6.72 1.56 13.19
CA ILE A 218 5.76 2.65 12.99
C ILE A 218 4.37 2.07 13.21
N PHE A 219 3.61 2.65 14.14
CA PHE A 219 2.28 2.16 14.50
C PHE A 219 1.26 3.29 14.58
N ASN A 220 0.17 3.14 13.83
CA ASN A 220 -1.07 3.86 14.05
C ASN A 220 -2.07 2.97 14.80
N SER A 221 -2.86 3.56 15.68
CA SER A 221 -3.98 2.89 16.33
C SER A 221 -5.20 3.81 16.41
N THR A 222 -5.32 4.68 15.41
CA THR A 222 -6.34 5.73 15.33
C THR A 222 -7.04 5.70 13.96
N HIS A 223 -8.05 6.56 13.76
CA HIS A 223 -8.69 6.77 12.46
C HIS A 223 -8.06 7.94 11.68
N VAL A 224 -6.89 8.42 12.09
CA VAL A 224 -6.15 9.42 11.32
C VAL A 224 -5.42 8.69 10.21
N VAL A 225 -5.48 9.22 8.99
CA VAL A 225 -4.75 8.64 7.86
C VAL A 225 -3.25 8.66 8.14
N MET A 226 -2.54 7.59 7.81
CA MET A 226 -1.10 7.50 7.90
C MET A 226 -0.49 7.38 6.52
N GLU A 227 0.60 8.09 6.30
CA GLU A 227 1.52 7.86 5.19
C GLU A 227 2.89 7.52 5.78
N ALA A 228 3.29 6.25 5.73
CA ALA A 228 4.52 5.78 6.37
C ALA A 228 5.51 5.23 5.33
N ARG A 229 6.78 5.58 5.49
CA ARG A 229 7.92 5.00 4.77
C ARG A 229 8.87 4.36 5.76
N GLY A 230 9.24 3.10 5.57
CA GLY A 230 10.25 2.38 6.36
C GLY A 230 11.63 2.91 6.04
N GLY A 231 12.12 2.62 4.84
CA GLY A 231 13.42 3.08 4.36
C GLY A 231 14.37 1.91 4.17
N ASN A 232 15.60 2.00 4.68
CA ASN A 232 16.50 0.85 4.67
C ASN A 232 16.35 0.06 5.96
N GLY A 233 16.32 -1.27 5.91
CA GLY A 233 16.31 -2.12 7.09
C GLY A 233 15.01 -2.89 7.21
N ASN A 234 14.96 -3.82 8.17
CA ASN A 234 13.76 -4.65 8.31
C ASN A 234 12.75 -3.95 9.22
N ASP A 235 11.72 -3.38 8.63
CA ASP A 235 10.77 -2.49 9.27
C ASP A 235 9.44 -3.15 9.61
N PHE A 236 8.78 -2.59 10.62
CA PHE A 236 7.41 -2.94 10.96
C PHE A 236 6.53 -1.70 10.81
N LEU A 237 5.64 -1.72 9.83
CA LEU A 237 4.70 -0.63 9.56
C LEU A 237 3.28 -1.14 9.80
N ARG A 238 2.51 -0.41 10.61
CA ARG A 238 1.10 -0.70 10.80
C ARG A 238 0.25 0.57 10.74
N GLY A 239 -0.66 0.57 9.78
CA GLY A 239 -1.75 1.53 9.64
C GLY A 239 -2.79 1.45 10.76
N GLY A 240 -3.77 2.34 10.65
CA GLY A 240 -4.86 2.57 11.58
C GLY A 240 -6.17 2.04 11.01
N PHE A 241 -7.25 2.77 11.27
CA PHE A 241 -8.60 2.40 10.83
C PHE A 241 -9.09 3.23 9.63
N ALA A 242 -8.21 4.04 9.04
CA ALA A 242 -8.48 4.85 7.87
C ALA A 242 -7.67 4.30 6.70
N GLY A 243 -8.01 4.70 5.46
CA GLY A 243 -7.23 4.32 4.29
C GLY A 243 -5.85 4.97 4.32
N ASP A 244 -4.82 4.17 4.54
CA ASP A 244 -3.44 4.55 4.76
C ASP A 244 -2.55 4.27 3.54
N ASN A 245 -1.35 4.85 3.52
CA ASN A 245 -0.34 4.61 2.49
C ASN A 245 0.97 4.15 3.15
N LEU A 246 1.35 2.89 2.99
CA LEU A 246 2.50 2.28 3.65
C LEU A 246 3.53 1.86 2.60
N GLN A 247 4.81 2.19 2.82
CA GLN A 247 5.92 1.86 1.94
C GLN A 247 7.07 1.24 2.75
N GLY A 248 7.47 0.01 2.44
CA GLY A 248 8.60 -0.67 3.08
C GLY A 248 9.94 -0.14 2.57
N GLU A 249 10.07 -0.13 1.23
CA GLU A 249 11.22 0.32 0.43
C GLU A 249 12.31 -0.75 0.27
N PHE A 250 13.21 -0.96 1.24
CA PHE A 250 14.33 -1.90 1.10
C PHE A 250 14.44 -2.87 2.27
N ASP A 251 14.96 -4.07 1.98
CA ASP A 251 15.12 -5.18 2.94
C ASP A 251 13.77 -5.80 3.33
N ARG A 252 13.77 -6.74 4.29
CA ARG A 252 12.56 -7.51 4.62
C ARG A 252 11.68 -6.74 5.60
N ASP A 253 10.49 -6.40 5.15
CA ASP A 253 9.51 -5.63 5.90
C ASP A 253 8.28 -6.42 6.31
N SER A 254 7.57 -5.87 7.29
CA SER A 254 6.30 -6.37 7.81
C SER A 254 5.28 -5.23 7.81
N LEU A 255 4.38 -5.23 6.83
CA LEU A 255 3.40 -4.15 6.61
C LEU A 255 1.99 -4.61 6.93
N SER A 256 1.20 -3.78 7.62
CA SER A 256 -0.21 -4.06 7.90
C SER A 256 -1.07 -2.81 7.71
N GLY A 257 -1.98 -2.79 6.74
CA GLY A 257 -2.95 -1.70 6.54
C GLY A 257 -3.92 -1.57 7.72
N TYR A 258 -4.36 -2.73 8.21
CA TYR A 258 -5.23 -2.94 9.37
C TYR A 258 -6.71 -2.77 9.07
N SER A 259 -7.24 -1.58 8.84
CA SER A 259 -8.63 -1.44 8.38
C SER A 259 -8.77 -0.15 7.60
N GLY A 260 -9.64 -0.15 6.60
CA GLY A 260 -9.72 0.93 5.64
C GLY A 260 -9.30 0.43 4.28
N ASN A 261 -9.39 1.29 3.27
CA ASN A 261 -8.92 0.96 1.93
C ASN A 261 -7.49 1.49 1.81
N ASP A 262 -6.54 0.60 1.99
CA ASP A 262 -5.14 0.90 2.16
C ASP A 262 -4.36 0.77 0.85
N ARG A 263 -3.29 1.56 0.70
CA ARG A 263 -2.29 1.39 -0.34
C ARG A 263 -1.00 0.92 0.30
N ILE A 264 -0.50 -0.24 -0.09
CA ILE A 264 0.69 -0.85 0.51
C ILE A 264 1.69 -1.18 -0.60
N ASP A 265 2.95 -0.77 -0.41
CA ASP A 265 4.08 -1.02 -1.29
C ASP A 265 5.20 -1.68 -0.45
N GLY A 266 5.52 -2.94 -0.69
CA GLY A 266 6.58 -3.67 0.01
C GLY A 266 7.97 -3.15 -0.35
N GLY A 267 8.20 -2.91 -1.66
CA GLY A 267 9.45 -2.42 -2.18
C GLY A 267 10.37 -3.57 -2.61
N SER A 268 11.51 -3.76 -1.94
CA SER A 268 12.44 -4.83 -2.27
C SER A 268 12.86 -5.58 -1.02
N GLY A 269 12.75 -6.90 -1.03
CA GLY A 269 12.83 -7.69 0.19
C GLY A 269 12.01 -8.96 0.06
N ASP A 270 12.12 -9.87 1.03
CA ASP A 270 11.12 -10.95 1.13
C ASP A 270 10.12 -10.51 2.20
N ASP A 271 9.07 -9.79 1.80
CA ASP A 271 8.18 -9.04 2.67
C ASP A 271 6.98 -9.86 3.15
N VAL A 272 6.37 -9.40 4.25
CA VAL A 272 5.09 -9.93 4.72
C VAL A 272 4.08 -8.80 4.84
N ILE A 273 3.00 -8.90 4.06
CA ILE A 273 2.00 -7.85 3.92
C ILE A 273 0.63 -8.38 4.33
N TRP A 274 -0.08 -7.60 5.13
CA TRP A 274 -1.49 -7.79 5.45
C TRP A 274 -2.26 -6.52 5.07
N GLY A 275 -3.17 -6.60 4.10
CA GLY A 275 -4.11 -5.51 3.80
C GLY A 275 -5.02 -5.27 5.01
N GLY A 276 -5.89 -6.26 5.25
CA GLY A 276 -6.90 -6.23 6.30
C GLY A 276 -8.27 -5.86 5.73
N PRO A 277 -9.25 -5.59 6.59
CA PRO A 277 -10.56 -5.12 6.19
C PRO A 277 -10.60 -3.88 5.29
N GLY A 278 -11.09 -4.03 4.06
CA GLY A 278 -11.37 -2.93 3.13
C GLY A 278 -10.86 -3.26 1.73
N ASP A 279 -11.17 -2.42 0.73
CA ASP A 279 -10.66 -2.67 -0.63
C ASP A 279 -9.22 -2.14 -0.72
N ASP A 280 -8.24 -3.04 -0.64
CA ASP A 280 -6.83 -2.69 -0.56
C ASP A 280 -6.13 -2.74 -1.93
N THR A 281 -5.09 -1.92 -2.09
CA THR A 281 -4.17 -1.99 -3.25
C THR A 281 -2.76 -2.29 -2.76
N ILE A 282 -2.29 -3.48 -3.06
CA ILE A 282 -1.02 -4.03 -2.59
C ILE A 282 -0.09 -4.29 -3.78
N ASP A 283 1.13 -3.77 -3.66
CA ASP A 283 2.27 -4.08 -4.54
C ASP A 283 3.38 -4.62 -3.64
N ALA A 284 3.70 -5.91 -3.73
CA ALA A 284 4.72 -6.52 -2.87
C ALA A 284 6.14 -6.18 -3.33
N GLY A 285 6.33 -6.00 -4.64
CA GLY A 285 7.57 -5.50 -5.21
C GLY A 285 8.54 -6.61 -5.60
N ALA A 286 9.76 -6.61 -5.06
CA ALA A 286 10.82 -7.53 -5.49
C ALA A 286 11.36 -8.39 -4.37
N GLY A 287 11.18 -9.70 -4.47
CA GLY A 287 11.71 -10.75 -3.61
C GLY A 287 10.62 -11.81 -3.42
N ASN A 288 10.78 -12.75 -2.48
CA ASN A 288 9.77 -13.80 -2.30
C ASN A 288 8.81 -13.39 -1.19
N ASP A 289 7.70 -12.80 -1.58
CA ASP A 289 6.79 -12.11 -0.69
C ASP A 289 5.68 -13.03 -0.18
N THR A 290 5.04 -12.62 0.90
CA THR A 290 3.83 -13.25 1.40
C THR A 290 2.78 -12.18 1.68
N VAL A 291 1.73 -12.17 0.86
CA VAL A 291 0.65 -11.18 0.90
C VAL A 291 -0.66 -11.84 1.30
N TYR A 292 -1.34 -11.24 2.25
CA TYR A 292 -2.73 -11.53 2.59
C TYR A 292 -3.56 -10.27 2.36
N GLY A 293 -4.49 -10.30 1.40
CA GLY A 293 -5.51 -9.27 1.24
C GLY A 293 -6.30 -9.14 2.55
N GLU A 294 -6.87 -10.25 3.02
CA GLU A 294 -7.66 -10.26 4.26
C GLU A 294 -7.13 -11.18 5.38
N TYR A 295 -7.14 -10.68 6.63
CA TYR A 295 -6.76 -11.46 7.81
C TYR A 295 -7.97 -12.11 8.52
N LEU A 296 -7.97 -13.45 8.60
CA LEU A 296 -9.07 -14.28 9.13
C LEU A 296 -9.18 -14.30 10.67
N ALA A 297 -8.97 -13.20 11.37
CA ALA A 297 -8.89 -13.24 12.84
C ALA A 297 -10.24 -13.38 13.57
N SER A 298 -11.37 -12.88 13.05
CA SER A 298 -12.59 -12.87 13.87
C SER A 298 -13.87 -12.59 13.09
N GLY A 299 -14.48 -13.65 12.54
CA GLY A 299 -15.92 -13.94 12.65
C GLY A 299 -16.97 -12.90 12.22
N ASN A 300 -16.64 -11.75 11.64
CA ASN A 300 -17.58 -10.72 11.22
C ASN A 300 -17.27 -10.21 9.81
N TYR A 301 -18.30 -9.61 9.20
CA TYR A 301 -18.52 -9.18 7.82
C TYR A 301 -17.57 -8.09 7.33
N TYR A 302 -16.28 -8.38 7.29
CA TYR A 302 -15.34 -7.55 6.56
C TYR A 302 -14.93 -8.35 5.32
N THR A 303 -15.08 -7.68 4.18
CA THR A 303 -14.89 -8.12 2.81
C THR A 303 -14.23 -6.92 2.14
N GLY A 304 -13.27 -7.18 1.27
CA GLY A 304 -12.57 -6.20 0.47
C GLY A 304 -12.35 -6.79 -0.90
N ASN A 305 -12.59 -6.01 -1.95
CA ASN A 305 -12.20 -6.42 -3.28
C ASN A 305 -10.78 -5.90 -3.51
N ASP A 306 -9.79 -6.76 -3.27
CA ASP A 306 -8.39 -6.37 -3.22
C ASP A 306 -7.73 -6.39 -4.60
N VAL A 307 -6.74 -5.53 -4.79
CA VAL A 307 -5.82 -5.57 -5.94
C VAL A 307 -4.44 -5.90 -5.43
N ILE A 308 -3.92 -7.08 -5.76
CA ILE A 308 -2.64 -7.60 -5.28
C ILE A 308 -1.70 -7.85 -6.46
N ASN A 309 -0.50 -7.28 -6.43
CA ASN A 309 0.61 -7.63 -7.33
C ASN A 309 1.77 -8.20 -6.50
N GLY A 310 2.23 -9.41 -6.85
CA GLY A 310 3.39 -10.05 -6.23
C GLY A 310 4.72 -9.44 -6.70
N GLY A 311 4.79 -9.06 -7.98
CA GLY A 311 5.99 -8.46 -8.55
C GLY A 311 7.02 -9.51 -8.94
N SER A 312 8.28 -9.36 -8.57
CA SER A 312 9.31 -10.33 -8.99
C SER A 312 9.76 -11.22 -7.84
N GLY A 313 9.60 -12.53 -7.97
CA GLY A 313 10.06 -13.54 -7.02
C GLY A 313 9.13 -14.74 -7.00
N ASN A 314 9.22 -15.59 -5.98
CA ASN A 314 8.30 -16.73 -5.85
C ASN A 314 7.36 -16.43 -4.68
N ASP A 315 6.22 -15.85 -5.01
CA ASP A 315 5.35 -15.20 -4.05
C ASP A 315 4.26 -16.14 -3.53
N ARG A 316 3.73 -15.78 -2.36
CA ARG A 316 2.53 -16.40 -1.79
C ARG A 316 1.46 -15.35 -1.62
N LEU A 317 0.45 -15.40 -2.48
CA LEU A 317 -0.62 -14.41 -2.55
C LEU A 317 -1.94 -15.05 -2.14
N TYR A 318 -2.65 -14.41 -1.22
CA TYR A 318 -3.94 -14.84 -0.72
C TYR A 318 -4.90 -13.65 -0.75
N GLY A 319 -5.93 -13.64 -1.61
CA GLY A 319 -6.93 -12.55 -1.66
C GLY A 319 -7.82 -12.56 -0.42
N GLY A 320 -8.70 -13.56 -0.35
CA GLY A 320 -9.29 -14.03 0.89
C GLY A 320 -10.81 -14.02 0.90
N ARG A 321 -11.45 -12.86 0.73
CA ARG A 321 -12.91 -12.67 0.70
C ARG A 321 -13.21 -11.39 -0.07
N GLY A 322 -14.09 -11.50 -1.05
CA GLY A 322 -14.40 -10.40 -1.96
C GLY A 322 -13.93 -10.78 -3.35
N ASP A 323 -14.33 -9.99 -4.34
CA ASP A 323 -13.94 -10.25 -5.74
C ASP A 323 -12.52 -9.69 -5.94
N ASP A 324 -11.50 -10.52 -5.76
CA ASP A 324 -10.10 -10.09 -5.73
C ASP A 324 -9.48 -10.10 -7.11
N ARG A 325 -8.50 -9.21 -7.35
CA ARG A 325 -7.67 -9.20 -8.55
C ARG A 325 -6.21 -9.41 -8.18
N ILE A 326 -5.66 -10.56 -8.55
CA ILE A 326 -4.33 -10.99 -8.12
C ILE A 326 -3.43 -11.24 -9.33
N ASN A 327 -2.23 -10.68 -9.31
CA ASN A 327 -1.18 -10.88 -10.32
C ASN A 327 0.11 -11.37 -9.65
N GLY A 328 0.62 -12.53 -10.06
CA GLY A 328 1.91 -13.07 -9.61
C GLY A 328 3.11 -12.37 -10.24
N ASP A 329 2.94 -11.84 -11.45
CA ASP A 329 3.99 -11.22 -12.27
C ASP A 329 5.14 -12.18 -12.61
N GLY A 330 6.21 -12.28 -11.82
CA GLY A 330 7.45 -12.93 -12.26
C GLY A 330 8.09 -13.87 -11.26
N GLY A 331 7.95 -15.17 -11.48
CA GLY A 331 8.63 -16.26 -10.79
C GLY A 331 7.63 -17.38 -10.53
N ASN A 332 7.93 -18.37 -9.67
CA ASN A 332 7.00 -19.49 -9.46
C ASN A 332 6.08 -19.19 -8.28
N ASP A 333 4.87 -18.75 -8.58
CA ASP A 333 3.96 -18.20 -7.59
C ASP A 333 2.96 -19.22 -7.06
N TYR A 334 2.52 -18.99 -5.83
CA TYR A 334 1.42 -19.71 -5.20
C TYR A 334 0.31 -18.70 -4.91
N ILE A 335 -0.80 -18.79 -5.65
CA ILE A 335 -1.91 -17.84 -5.56
C ILE A 335 -3.19 -18.57 -5.15
N VAL A 336 -3.91 -17.96 -4.21
CA VAL A 336 -5.26 -18.38 -3.81
C VAL A 336 -6.16 -17.16 -3.84
N GLY A 337 -7.18 -17.15 -4.71
CA GLY A 337 -8.21 -16.10 -4.78
C GLY A 337 -8.95 -16.02 -3.45
N GLY A 338 -9.77 -17.02 -3.15
CA GLY A 338 -10.33 -17.19 -1.81
C GLY A 338 -11.80 -17.54 -1.79
N ARG A 339 -12.67 -16.56 -1.91
CA ARG A 339 -14.13 -16.71 -1.89
C ARG A 339 -14.69 -15.57 -2.69
N ASP A 340 -15.85 -15.80 -3.30
CA ASP A 340 -16.45 -14.84 -4.23
C ASP A 340 -15.61 -14.80 -5.54
N ASP A 341 -15.97 -13.98 -6.52
CA ASP A 341 -15.49 -14.17 -7.90
C ASP A 341 -14.11 -13.53 -8.11
N ASP A 342 -13.06 -14.34 -8.25
CA ASP A 342 -11.68 -13.86 -8.31
C ASP A 342 -11.11 -13.80 -9.75
N VAL A 343 -10.19 -12.86 -9.98
CA VAL A 343 -9.40 -12.78 -11.22
C VAL A 343 -7.92 -12.95 -10.93
N ILE A 344 -7.35 -14.06 -11.38
CA ILE A 344 -5.98 -14.46 -11.10
C ILE A 344 -5.15 -14.50 -12.38
N ASN A 345 -3.95 -13.92 -12.33
CA ASN A 345 -2.95 -13.99 -13.38
C ASN A 345 -1.62 -14.50 -12.78
N GLY A 346 -1.13 -15.66 -13.22
CA GLY A 346 0.12 -16.26 -12.73
C GLY A 346 1.33 -15.44 -13.14
N GLY A 347 1.42 -15.11 -14.44
CA GLY A 347 2.51 -14.31 -14.98
C GLY A 347 3.55 -15.20 -15.64
N SER A 348 4.83 -14.94 -15.43
CA SER A 348 5.90 -15.80 -15.94
C SER A 348 6.41 -16.72 -14.86
N GLY A 349 6.44 -18.03 -15.09
CA GLY A 349 6.86 -18.94 -14.03
C GLY A 349 6.39 -20.37 -14.19
N HIS A 350 6.28 -21.08 -13.07
CA HIS A 350 5.63 -22.38 -12.98
C HIS A 350 4.70 -22.30 -11.78
N ASP A 351 3.48 -21.83 -12.03
CA ASP A 351 2.63 -21.33 -10.97
C ASP A 351 1.65 -22.38 -10.47
N ILE A 352 1.17 -22.16 -9.25
CA ILE A 352 0.08 -22.94 -8.66
C ILE A 352 -1.01 -21.95 -8.26
N LEU A 353 -2.12 -22.01 -8.98
CA LEU A 353 -3.22 -21.05 -8.92
C LEU A 353 -4.48 -21.77 -8.47
N TYR A 354 -5.09 -21.29 -7.39
CA TYR A 354 -6.40 -21.72 -6.91
C TYR A 354 -7.35 -20.53 -6.98
N GLY A 355 -8.47 -20.66 -7.69
CA GLY A 355 -9.55 -19.70 -7.59
C GLY A 355 -10.10 -19.68 -6.16
N ASP A 356 -10.38 -20.87 -5.65
CA ASP A 356 -11.07 -21.03 -4.38
C ASP A 356 -10.17 -21.52 -3.21
N ARG A 357 -10.70 -21.53 -1.98
CA ARG A 357 -9.96 -22.10 -0.82
C ARG A 357 -9.67 -23.59 -1.01
N THR A 358 -8.45 -24.00 -0.68
CA THR A 358 -8.00 -25.41 -0.71
C THR A 358 -8.74 -26.40 0.22
N ASN A 359 -9.73 -25.94 1.01
CA ASN A 359 -10.56 -26.81 1.84
C ASN A 359 -11.95 -27.02 1.22
N ARG A 360 -12.35 -28.29 1.06
CA ARG A 360 -13.58 -28.73 0.36
C ARG A 360 -14.93 -28.29 0.99
N ASN A 361 -14.92 -27.45 2.03
CA ASN A 361 -16.10 -27.06 2.78
C ASN A 361 -16.49 -25.57 2.58
N SER A 362 -15.98 -24.89 1.54
CA SER A 362 -16.40 -23.51 1.24
C SER A 362 -17.85 -23.50 0.73
N PHE A 363 -18.79 -23.00 1.54
CA PHE A 363 -20.18 -22.74 1.15
C PHE A 363 -20.33 -21.40 0.39
N TYR A 364 -19.21 -20.78 0.03
CA TYR A 364 -19.08 -19.45 -0.56
C TYR A 364 -17.96 -19.56 -1.59
N ALA A 365 -18.29 -20.14 -2.74
CA ALA A 365 -17.41 -20.32 -3.87
C ALA A 365 -17.78 -19.29 -4.95
N GLY A 366 -16.83 -18.89 -5.78
CA GLY A 366 -17.00 -17.89 -6.83
C GLY A 366 -16.82 -18.47 -8.22
N ASP A 367 -17.28 -17.74 -9.23
CA ASP A 367 -17.03 -18.04 -10.64
C ASP A 367 -15.71 -17.36 -11.06
N ASP A 368 -14.60 -18.09 -10.98
CA ASP A 368 -13.26 -17.52 -11.06
C ASP A 368 -12.73 -17.40 -12.50
N VAL A 369 -11.80 -16.46 -12.73
CA VAL A 369 -11.06 -16.33 -13.99
C VAL A 369 -9.57 -16.45 -13.73
N ILE A 370 -8.95 -17.52 -14.22
CA ILE A 370 -7.56 -17.87 -13.93
C ILE A 370 -6.75 -17.98 -15.22
N HIS A 371 -5.67 -17.20 -15.31
CA HIS A 371 -4.70 -17.23 -16.40
C HIS A 371 -3.34 -17.72 -15.89
N GLY A 372 -2.81 -18.82 -16.43
CA GLY A 372 -1.44 -19.29 -16.19
C GLY A 372 -0.41 -18.36 -16.81
N ASN A 373 -0.60 -18.02 -18.09
CA ASN A 373 0.34 -17.28 -18.95
C ASN A 373 1.59 -18.10 -19.31
N ASP A 374 2.79 -17.61 -19.01
CA ASP A 374 4.02 -18.23 -19.47
C ASP A 374 4.49 -19.26 -18.45
N GLY A 375 4.42 -20.56 -18.76
CA GLY A 375 4.85 -21.51 -17.74
C GLY A 375 4.58 -22.99 -17.94
N MET A 376 4.50 -23.68 -16.81
CA MET A 376 4.02 -25.06 -16.70
C MET A 376 3.17 -25.06 -15.45
N ASP A 377 1.94 -24.61 -15.64
CA ASP A 377 1.15 -24.10 -14.53
C ASP A 377 0.14 -25.14 -14.06
N GLN A 378 -0.33 -24.95 -12.83
CA GLN A 378 -1.40 -25.74 -12.25
C GLN A 378 -2.53 -24.83 -11.83
N LEU A 379 -3.66 -24.95 -12.52
CA LEU A 379 -4.84 -24.14 -12.29
C LEU A 379 -5.95 -25.02 -11.71
N PHE A 380 -6.53 -24.58 -10.61
CA PHE A 380 -7.67 -25.21 -9.96
C PHE A 380 -8.78 -24.16 -9.83
N GLY A 381 -9.91 -24.37 -10.50
CA GLY A 381 -11.10 -23.53 -10.39
C GLY A 381 -11.72 -23.68 -9.01
N GLY A 382 -12.29 -24.86 -8.76
CA GLY A 382 -12.75 -25.27 -7.45
C GLY A 382 -14.24 -25.53 -7.45
N ARG A 383 -15.04 -24.57 -7.00
CA ARG A 383 -16.49 -24.65 -7.07
C ARG A 383 -16.97 -23.39 -7.76
N GLY A 384 -17.95 -23.50 -8.64
CA GLY A 384 -18.43 -22.35 -9.40
C GLY A 384 -18.27 -22.63 -10.89
N ASP A 385 -18.81 -21.76 -11.74
CA ASP A 385 -18.65 -21.88 -13.18
C ASP A 385 -17.36 -21.13 -13.61
N ASP A 386 -16.21 -21.82 -13.57
CA ASP A 386 -14.90 -21.20 -13.67
C ASP A 386 -14.39 -21.03 -15.12
N ARG A 387 -13.43 -20.12 -15.32
CA ARG A 387 -12.72 -19.95 -16.60
C ARG A 387 -11.21 -20.06 -16.42
N LEU A 388 -10.62 -21.14 -16.91
CA LEU A 388 -9.20 -21.45 -16.77
C LEU A 388 -8.50 -21.39 -18.12
N PHE A 389 -7.37 -20.68 -18.18
CA PHE A 389 -6.54 -20.51 -19.37
C PHE A 389 -5.10 -20.89 -19.05
N GLY A 390 -4.56 -21.94 -19.70
CA GLY A 390 -3.13 -22.28 -19.63
C GLY A 390 -2.26 -21.27 -20.39
N ASP A 391 -2.84 -20.65 -21.43
CA ASP A 391 -2.20 -19.61 -22.25
C ASP A 391 -0.90 -20.09 -22.95
N SER A 392 0.26 -19.61 -22.56
CA SER A 392 1.55 -19.85 -23.22
C SER A 392 2.45 -20.77 -22.38
N GLY A 393 2.00 -21.99 -22.11
CA GLY A 393 2.81 -23.03 -21.50
C GLY A 393 3.39 -24.05 -22.49
N LEU A 394 4.11 -25.03 -21.95
CA LEU A 394 4.39 -26.28 -22.69
C LEU A 394 3.61 -27.47 -22.13
N TYR A 395 3.18 -27.39 -20.87
CA TYR A 395 2.60 -28.48 -20.10
C TYR A 395 1.77 -27.94 -18.94
N ASP A 396 0.58 -27.43 -19.24
CA ASP A 396 -0.31 -26.92 -18.19
C ASP A 396 -1.25 -28.01 -17.67
N ARG A 397 -1.64 -27.88 -16.40
CA ARG A 397 -2.65 -28.73 -15.77
C ARG A 397 -3.81 -27.89 -15.29
N LEU A 398 -4.98 -28.10 -15.89
CA LEU A 398 -6.20 -27.37 -15.58
C LEU A 398 -7.21 -28.34 -14.95
N PHE A 399 -7.79 -27.94 -13.83
CA PHE A 399 -8.82 -28.67 -13.10
C PHE A 399 -10.00 -27.73 -12.85
N GLY A 400 -11.15 -27.97 -13.48
CA GLY A 400 -12.39 -27.21 -13.24
C GLY A 400 -12.99 -27.50 -11.86
N ASP A 401 -13.07 -28.79 -11.52
CA ASP A 401 -13.63 -29.35 -10.29
C ASP A 401 -15.19 -29.39 -10.27
N ASP A 402 -15.91 -28.61 -9.46
CA ASP A 402 -17.38 -28.67 -9.38
C ASP A 402 -18.00 -27.43 -10.08
N GLY A 403 -18.74 -27.60 -11.18
CA GLY A 403 -19.41 -26.49 -11.86
C GLY A 403 -19.38 -26.64 -13.38
N ASN A 404 -19.98 -25.72 -14.14
CA ASN A 404 -19.93 -25.76 -15.60
C ASN A 404 -18.74 -24.96 -16.09
N ASP A 405 -17.58 -25.61 -16.18
CA ASP A 405 -16.32 -24.91 -16.35
C ASP A 405 -15.95 -24.69 -17.82
N TYR A 406 -15.19 -23.62 -18.08
CA TYR A 406 -14.53 -23.37 -19.35
C TYR A 406 -13.02 -23.48 -19.18
N LEU A 407 -12.41 -24.49 -19.78
CA LEU A 407 -10.97 -24.71 -19.76
C LEU A 407 -10.39 -24.54 -21.17
N ASN A 408 -9.29 -23.80 -21.29
CA ASN A 408 -8.52 -23.63 -22.51
C ASN A 408 -7.03 -23.89 -22.24
N GLY A 409 -6.48 -24.97 -22.78
CA GLY A 409 -5.07 -25.35 -22.59
C GLY A 409 -4.10 -24.34 -23.20
N GLY A 410 -4.42 -23.80 -24.38
CA GLY A 410 -3.60 -22.78 -25.03
C GLY A 410 -2.55 -23.39 -25.94
N ALA A 411 -1.28 -23.08 -25.73
CA ALA A 411 -0.18 -23.73 -26.43
C ALA A 411 0.46 -24.77 -25.51
N GLY A 412 0.89 -25.91 -26.06
CA GLY A 412 1.68 -26.86 -25.30
C GLY A 412 1.25 -28.30 -25.45
N THR A 413 1.05 -28.99 -24.34
CA THR A 413 0.63 -30.39 -24.26
C THR A 413 -0.03 -30.48 -22.91
N ASP A 414 -1.32 -30.22 -22.91
CA ASP A 414 -1.99 -29.82 -21.70
C ASP A 414 -2.84 -30.96 -21.15
N TYR A 415 -3.03 -30.95 -19.83
CA TYR A 415 -3.84 -31.92 -19.12
C TYR A 415 -5.02 -31.20 -18.51
N MET A 416 -6.21 -31.50 -19.02
CA MET A 416 -7.44 -30.79 -18.66
C MET A 416 -8.44 -31.78 -18.07
N TYR A 417 -8.95 -31.44 -16.91
CA TYR A 417 -9.97 -32.17 -16.20
C TYR A 417 -11.14 -31.22 -15.95
N GLY A 418 -12.29 -31.48 -16.57
CA GLY A 418 -13.53 -30.71 -16.35
C GLY A 418 -13.99 -30.90 -14.91
N GLY A 419 -14.62 -32.02 -14.63
CA GLY A 419 -14.91 -32.42 -13.26
C GLY A 419 -16.33 -32.95 -13.12
N ASN A 420 -17.14 -32.31 -12.30
CA ASN A 420 -18.57 -32.58 -12.23
C ASN A 420 -19.32 -31.44 -12.92
N ASP A 421 -20.46 -31.77 -13.53
CA ASP A 421 -21.35 -30.84 -14.25
C ASP A 421 -20.84 -30.56 -15.69
N ASP A 422 -21.55 -29.72 -16.46
CA ASP A 422 -21.42 -29.72 -17.92
C ASP A 422 -20.26 -28.82 -18.39
N ASP A 423 -19.11 -29.42 -18.72
CA ASP A 423 -17.87 -28.67 -18.98
C ASP A 423 -17.58 -28.36 -20.45
N THR A 424 -16.79 -27.31 -20.71
CA THR A 424 -16.23 -26.97 -22.03
C THR A 424 -14.70 -26.98 -21.99
N LEU A 425 -14.08 -27.96 -22.66
CA LEU A 425 -12.63 -28.12 -22.73
C LEU A 425 -12.12 -27.87 -24.15
N ILE A 426 -11.15 -26.96 -24.29
CA ILE A 426 -10.46 -26.65 -25.55
C ILE A 426 -8.96 -26.88 -25.38
N GLY A 427 -8.39 -27.86 -26.07
CA GLY A 427 -6.96 -28.19 -25.96
C GLY A 427 -6.07 -27.04 -26.43
N GLY A 428 -6.28 -26.61 -27.67
CA GLY A 428 -5.46 -25.57 -28.29
C GLY A 428 -4.38 -26.20 -29.15
N THR A 429 -3.23 -25.54 -29.32
CA THR A 429 -2.14 -26.12 -30.12
C THR A 429 -1.31 -27.03 -29.25
N GLY A 430 -1.11 -28.27 -29.63
CA GLY A 430 -0.48 -29.19 -28.72
C GLY A 430 -0.92 -30.61 -28.92
N ARG A 431 -0.39 -31.50 -28.11
CA ARG A 431 -0.92 -32.86 -28.04
C ARG A 431 -1.60 -33.01 -26.69
N ASP A 432 -2.88 -32.72 -26.65
CA ASP A 432 -3.58 -32.44 -25.40
C ASP A 432 -4.33 -33.65 -24.86
N PHE A 433 -4.63 -33.63 -23.56
CA PHE A 433 -5.35 -34.67 -22.85
C PHE A 433 -6.55 -34.06 -22.13
N LEU A 434 -7.72 -34.22 -22.71
CA LEU A 434 -8.99 -33.67 -22.23
C LEU A 434 -9.83 -34.77 -21.58
N TYR A 435 -10.19 -34.57 -20.31
CA TYR A 435 -11.05 -35.45 -19.54
C TYR A 435 -12.25 -34.67 -19.02
N GLY A 436 -13.45 -34.89 -19.56
CA GLY A 436 -14.68 -34.21 -19.10
C GLY A 436 -15.15 -34.68 -17.71
N MET A 437 -14.97 -35.97 -17.42
CA MET A 437 -15.34 -36.66 -16.19
C MET A 437 -16.86 -36.91 -16.06
N GLY A 438 -17.65 -36.05 -15.44
CA GLY A 438 -19.08 -36.30 -15.25
C GLY A 438 -19.92 -35.07 -15.56
N GLY A 439 -20.94 -35.21 -16.38
CA GLY A 439 -21.63 -34.08 -17.00
C GLY A 439 -21.81 -34.34 -18.49
N ASP A 440 -22.61 -33.52 -19.17
CA ASP A 440 -22.74 -33.54 -20.63
C ASP A 440 -21.68 -32.60 -21.24
N ASP A 441 -20.46 -33.11 -21.45
CA ASP A 441 -19.29 -32.28 -21.73
C ASP A 441 -19.10 -31.91 -23.21
N TYR A 442 -18.45 -30.78 -23.50
CA TYR A 442 -17.93 -30.41 -24.83
C TYR A 442 -16.40 -30.43 -24.84
N LEU A 443 -15.80 -31.36 -25.59
CA LEU A 443 -14.34 -31.53 -25.70
C LEU A 443 -13.86 -31.22 -27.12
N ASN A 444 -12.97 -30.25 -27.27
CA ASN A 444 -12.38 -29.84 -28.55
C ASN A 444 -10.85 -29.87 -28.51
N GLY A 445 -10.24 -30.83 -29.20
CA GLY A 445 -8.77 -30.95 -29.30
C GLY A 445 -8.11 -29.89 -30.18
N SER A 446 -8.89 -29.13 -30.96
CA SER A 446 -8.44 -28.19 -32.00
C SER A 446 -8.02 -28.85 -33.33
N CYS A 447 -7.40 -28.08 -34.24
CA CYS A 447 -7.11 -28.44 -35.63
C CYS A 447 -5.66 -28.12 -36.07
N ASP A 448 -4.71 -28.22 -35.13
CA ASP A 448 -3.30 -27.85 -35.36
C ASP A 448 -2.44 -28.94 -36.05
N GLY A 449 -2.99 -30.15 -36.24
CA GLY A 449 -2.26 -31.27 -36.82
C GLY A 449 -1.50 -32.12 -35.79
N GLN A 450 -1.90 -32.09 -34.53
CA GLN A 450 -1.47 -33.01 -33.49
C GLN A 450 -2.62 -33.91 -33.02
N ARG A 451 -2.28 -35.01 -32.34
CA ARG A 451 -3.27 -36.05 -31.96
C ARG A 451 -3.61 -35.97 -30.49
N ASP A 452 -4.76 -35.39 -30.19
CA ASP A 452 -5.23 -35.22 -28.83
C ASP A 452 -5.88 -36.51 -28.30
N PHE A 453 -5.97 -36.59 -26.97
CA PHE A 453 -6.71 -37.60 -26.26
C PHE A 453 -7.94 -36.96 -25.64
N LEU A 454 -9.13 -37.44 -25.99
CA LEU A 454 -10.40 -36.92 -25.47
C LEU A 454 -11.17 -38.06 -24.80
N SER A 455 -11.65 -37.82 -23.58
CA SER A 455 -12.51 -38.72 -22.81
C SER A 455 -13.55 -37.90 -22.07
N GLY A 456 -14.82 -37.90 -22.49
CA GLY A 456 -15.91 -37.21 -21.79
C GLY A 456 -16.17 -37.88 -20.45
N GLY A 457 -17.01 -38.92 -20.41
CA GLY A 457 -17.05 -39.80 -19.25
C GLY A 457 -18.47 -40.23 -18.92
N ALA A 458 -19.01 -39.75 -17.81
CA ALA A 458 -20.39 -39.99 -17.42
C ALA A 458 -21.30 -38.87 -17.91
N GLY A 459 -22.00 -39.10 -19.02
CA GLY A 459 -22.97 -38.14 -19.57
C GLY A 459 -23.14 -38.35 -21.07
N GLU A 460 -23.74 -37.38 -21.73
CA GLU A 460 -23.91 -37.31 -23.18
C GLU A 460 -22.93 -36.28 -23.78
N ASP A 461 -21.70 -36.72 -24.03
CA ASP A 461 -20.59 -35.84 -24.40
C ASP A 461 -20.49 -35.54 -25.90
N THR A 462 -20.00 -34.34 -26.23
CA THR A 462 -19.71 -33.87 -27.59
C THR A 462 -18.21 -33.77 -27.82
N PHE A 463 -17.71 -34.40 -28.89
CA PHE A 463 -16.28 -34.39 -29.24
C PHE A 463 -16.03 -33.71 -30.57
N VAL A 464 -15.02 -32.84 -30.60
CA VAL A 464 -14.52 -32.16 -31.78
C VAL A 464 -13.01 -32.40 -31.89
N ASP A 465 -12.61 -33.26 -32.81
CA ASP A 465 -11.21 -33.48 -33.20
C ASP A 465 -11.15 -33.49 -34.74
N TYR A 466 -10.38 -32.56 -35.30
CA TYR A 466 -10.32 -32.33 -36.74
C TYR A 466 -9.36 -33.25 -37.50
N TYR A 467 -8.89 -34.35 -36.90
CA TYR A 467 -8.23 -35.43 -37.64
C TYR A 467 -9.18 -36.30 -38.48
N SER A 468 -10.49 -36.14 -38.31
CA SER A 468 -11.48 -36.72 -39.20
C SER A 468 -12.50 -35.65 -39.56
N TYR A 469 -12.91 -35.56 -40.83
CA TYR A 469 -13.93 -34.61 -41.32
C TYR A 469 -15.34 -34.92 -40.77
N ARG A 470 -15.51 -35.17 -39.47
CA ARG A 470 -16.79 -35.51 -38.83
C ARG A 470 -16.86 -34.97 -37.40
N VAL A 471 -17.90 -34.19 -37.12
CA VAL A 471 -18.45 -34.05 -35.77
C VAL A 471 -19.00 -35.43 -35.39
N ILE A 472 -18.44 -36.05 -34.36
CA ILE A 472 -18.93 -37.34 -33.84
C ILE A 472 -19.67 -37.05 -32.53
N ASN A 473 -20.99 -36.93 -32.62
CA ASN A 473 -21.83 -36.91 -31.41
C ASN A 473 -21.91 -38.34 -30.88
N PHE A 474 -21.31 -38.62 -29.73
CA PHE A 474 -21.54 -39.88 -29.04
C PHE A 474 -22.83 -39.74 -28.24
N ARG A 475 -23.69 -40.77 -28.30
CA ARG A 475 -24.87 -40.87 -27.46
C ARG A 475 -24.78 -42.16 -26.65
N LEU A 476 -24.48 -42.09 -25.37
CA LEU A 476 -24.45 -43.27 -24.49
C LEU A 476 -25.87 -43.56 -23.98
N VAL A 477 -26.70 -44.12 -24.87
CA VAL A 477 -28.00 -44.67 -24.46
C VAL A 477 -27.76 -45.87 -23.54
N ARG A 478 -28.25 -45.77 -22.29
CA ARG A 478 -28.14 -46.79 -21.24
C ARG A 478 -28.35 -48.23 -21.73
N GLN A 479 -27.50 -49.12 -21.21
CA GLN A 479 -27.57 -50.58 -21.26
C GLN A 479 -27.50 -51.17 -22.67
N TYR A 480 -26.29 -51.37 -23.20
CA TYR A 480 -25.80 -52.63 -23.78
C TYR A 480 -24.37 -52.38 -24.31
N GLU A 481 -23.48 -53.37 -24.17
CA GLU A 481 -22.24 -53.40 -24.94
C GLU A 481 -22.61 -53.55 -26.42
N GLU A 482 -22.67 -52.46 -27.17
CA GLU A 482 -22.67 -52.54 -28.63
C GLU A 482 -21.50 -51.77 -29.23
N PHE A 483 -20.55 -52.57 -29.72
CA PHE A 483 -19.51 -52.20 -30.66
C PHE A 483 -20.18 -51.73 -31.96
N LEU A 484 -20.31 -50.42 -32.18
CA LEU A 484 -20.77 -49.88 -33.47
C LEU A 484 -19.58 -49.39 -34.29
N ASN A 485 -19.00 -50.34 -35.02
CA ASN A 485 -18.21 -50.05 -36.21
C ASN A 485 -19.17 -49.53 -37.30
N ASP A 486 -19.32 -48.22 -37.44
CA ASP A 486 -19.85 -47.69 -38.70
C ASP A 486 -18.69 -47.33 -39.62
N VAL A 487 -18.33 -48.34 -40.41
CA VAL A 487 -17.42 -48.27 -41.55
C VAL A 487 -18.16 -47.57 -42.69
N VAL A 488 -17.59 -46.48 -43.21
CA VAL A 488 -17.83 -46.07 -44.60
C VAL A 488 -16.49 -45.78 -45.26
N ASP A 489 -16.28 -46.51 -46.36
CA ASP A 489 -15.06 -46.67 -47.17
C ASP A 489 -14.19 -45.43 -47.40
N GLY A 490 -12.88 -45.66 -47.29
CA GLY A 490 -11.82 -44.80 -47.79
C GLY A 490 -10.50 -45.21 -47.12
N GLU A 491 -9.55 -45.73 -47.89
CA GLU A 491 -8.40 -46.46 -47.39
C GLU A 491 -7.57 -45.74 -46.32
N ASP A 492 -7.10 -46.56 -45.38
CA ASP A 492 -6.19 -46.34 -44.26
C ASP A 492 -6.78 -46.05 -42.87
N THR A 493 -6.15 -46.73 -41.90
CA THR A 493 -6.29 -46.68 -40.42
C THR A 493 -7.56 -47.26 -39.73
N ARG A 494 -7.32 -48.36 -39.01
CA ARG A 494 -8.19 -48.90 -37.94
C ARG A 494 -8.16 -47.91 -36.76
N TYR A 495 -9.28 -47.29 -36.42
CA TYR A 495 -9.41 -46.48 -35.19
C TYR A 495 -10.27 -47.24 -34.18
N ALA A 496 -9.75 -47.35 -32.95
CA ALA A 496 -10.50 -47.82 -31.80
C ALA A 496 -10.72 -46.62 -30.89
N TYR A 497 -11.98 -46.21 -30.74
CA TYR A 497 -12.41 -45.30 -29.68
C TYR A 497 -12.51 -46.13 -28.40
N TRP A 498 -11.79 -45.75 -27.34
CA TRP A 498 -11.81 -46.46 -26.07
C TRP A 498 -12.66 -45.67 -25.07
N ALA A 499 -13.97 -45.92 -25.05
CA ALA A 499 -14.79 -45.62 -23.88
C ALA A 499 -14.50 -46.70 -22.83
N ARG A 500 -13.61 -46.41 -21.88
CA ARG A 500 -13.26 -47.36 -20.81
C ARG A 500 -13.95 -46.95 -19.52
N ARG A 501 -14.97 -47.71 -19.11
CA ARG A 501 -15.49 -47.68 -17.73
C ARG A 501 -14.41 -48.13 -16.75
N SER A 502 -14.19 -47.38 -15.68
CA SER A 502 -13.76 -47.94 -14.39
C SER A 502 -14.96 -48.25 -13.53
#